data_AF-A0AA39MN40-F1
#
_entry.id   AF-A0AA39MN40-F1
#
_cell.length_a   1.000
_cell.length_b   1.000
_cell.length_c   1.000
_cell.angle_alpha   90.00
_cell.angle_beta   90.00
_cell.angle_gamma   90.00
#
_symmetry.space_group_name_H-M   'P 1'
#
loop_
_entity.id
_entity.type
_entity.pdbx_description
1 polymer ?
#
loop_
_entity_poly.entity_id
_entity_poly.type
_entity_poly.pdbx_seq_one_letter_code
_entity_poly.pdbx_strand_id
1 'polypeptide(L)'
;EIENYNTVRTPFRRLPDDMLSEIFFQCEDEIDIQQNIERIGKDQDVIASLDYRRAPLLLTRMCKHWRAIVLSHPRYWSTISVNTP
;
A
#
# COMPACT_ATOMS: atom_id res chain seq x y z
N GLU A 1 -8.76 31.38 -19.50
CA GLU A 1 -9.53 30.11 -19.62
C GLU A 1 -8.86 28.87 -18.99
N ILE A 2 -7.83 29.01 -18.13
CA ILE A 2 -7.20 27.85 -17.45
C ILE A 2 -7.82 27.60 -16.05
N GLU A 3 -8.44 28.62 -15.44
CA GLU A 3 -8.98 28.53 -14.06
C GLU A 3 -10.11 27.51 -13.90
N ASN A 4 -10.89 27.26 -14.95
CA ASN A 4 -12.07 26.37 -14.89
C ASN A 4 -11.70 24.87 -14.93
N TYR A 5 -10.42 24.52 -15.16
CA TYR A 5 -9.93 23.14 -15.12
C TYR A 5 -9.49 22.69 -13.72
N ASN A 6 -9.47 23.58 -12.73
CA ASN A 6 -9.07 23.23 -11.37
C ASN A 6 -10.12 22.42 -10.61
N THR A 7 -11.38 22.47 -11.04
CA THR A 7 -12.52 21.78 -10.43
C THR A 7 -12.51 20.27 -10.70
N VAL A 8 -11.76 19.81 -11.71
CA VAL A 8 -11.65 18.39 -12.12
C VAL A 8 -10.32 17.75 -11.68
N ARG A 9 -9.48 18.44 -10.89
CA ARG A 9 -8.36 17.76 -10.21
C ARG A 9 -8.95 16.96 -9.05
N THR A 10 -9.01 15.65 -9.23
CA THR A 10 -9.45 14.68 -8.22
C THR A 10 -8.86 15.06 -6.85
N PRO A 11 -9.66 15.02 -5.75
CA PRO A 11 -9.23 15.47 -4.42
C PRO A 11 -7.88 14.89 -3.98
N PHE A 12 -7.63 13.64 -4.37
CA PHE A 12 -6.39 12.90 -4.13
C PHE A 12 -5.12 13.56 -4.68
N ARG A 13 -5.20 14.41 -5.71
CA ARG A 13 -4.04 15.12 -6.28
C ARG A 13 -3.69 16.42 -5.54
N ARG A 14 -4.46 16.79 -4.51
CA ARG A 14 -4.24 17.98 -3.68
C ARG A 14 -3.68 17.63 -2.30
N LEU A 15 -3.69 16.36 -1.93
CA LEU A 15 -3.15 15.90 -0.66
C LEU A 15 -1.62 15.98 -0.71
N PRO A 16 -0.99 16.50 0.36
CA PRO A 16 0.44 16.36 0.59
C PRO A 16 0.90 14.89 0.62
N ASP A 17 2.17 14.65 0.27
CA ASP A 17 2.75 13.31 0.17
C ASP A 17 2.74 12.55 1.50
N ASP A 18 2.91 13.25 2.63
CA ASP A 18 2.83 12.69 3.98
C ASP A 18 1.41 12.24 4.33
N MET A 19 0.39 13.01 3.95
CA MET A 19 -1.02 12.64 4.13
C MET A 19 -1.38 11.44 3.26
N LEU A 20 -0.90 11.40 2.00
CA LEU A 20 -1.07 10.23 1.13
C LEU A 20 -0.38 9.00 1.71
N SER A 21 0.83 9.16 2.23
CA SER A 21 1.56 8.11 2.91
C SER A 21 0.77 7.57 4.10
N GLU A 22 0.30 8.43 5.01
CA GLU A 22 -0.50 7.95 6.15
C GLU A 22 -1.77 7.19 5.70
N ILE A 23 -2.48 7.70 4.69
CA ILE A 23 -3.63 6.99 4.11
C ILE A 23 -3.22 5.61 3.57
N PHE A 24 -2.12 5.52 2.83
CA PHE A 24 -1.61 4.24 2.31
C PHE A 24 -1.24 3.26 3.42
N PHE A 25 -0.66 3.77 4.51
CA PHE A 25 -0.37 2.97 5.69
C PHE A 25 -1.64 2.41 6.33
N GLN A 26 -2.70 3.21 6.44
CA GLN A 26 -4.00 2.76 6.93
C GLN A 26 -4.74 1.84 5.95
N CYS A 27 -4.32 1.79 4.68
CA CYS A 27 -4.79 0.81 3.70
C CYS A 27 -4.05 -0.53 3.79
N GLU A 28 -3.03 -0.67 4.64
CA GLU A 28 -2.56 -2.00 5.02
C GLU A 28 -3.70 -2.70 5.77
N ASP A 29 -4.16 -3.84 5.23
CA ASP A 29 -5.30 -4.56 5.77
C ASP A 29 -4.97 -5.01 7.21
N GLU A 30 -5.59 -4.42 8.24
CA GLU A 30 -5.62 -4.99 9.60
C GLU A 30 -6.14 -6.44 9.57
N ILE A 31 -7.00 -6.72 8.60
CA ILE A 31 -7.49 -8.05 8.24
C ILE A 31 -6.33 -9.01 7.92
N ASP A 32 -5.25 -8.54 7.29
CA ASP A 32 -4.10 -9.38 6.91
C ASP A 32 -3.26 -9.77 8.09
N ILE A 33 -3.11 -8.88 9.08
CA ILE A 33 -2.42 -9.21 10.32
C ILE A 33 -3.19 -10.31 11.05
N GLN A 34 -4.51 -10.17 11.18
CA GLN A 34 -5.34 -11.17 11.85
C GLN A 34 -5.36 -12.50 11.08
N GLN A 35 -5.48 -12.46 9.75
CA GLN A 35 -5.40 -13.65 8.90
C GLN A 35 -4.03 -14.32 8.98
N ASN A 36 -2.95 -13.54 9.06
CA ASN A 36 -1.60 -14.07 9.22
C ASN A 36 -1.44 -14.77 10.57
N ILE A 37 -1.93 -14.18 11.66
CA ILE A 37 -1.93 -14.83 12.99
C ILE A 37 -2.64 -16.18 12.93
N GLU A 38 -3.78 -16.26 12.24
CA GLU A 38 -4.53 -17.52 12.09
C GLU A 38 -3.85 -18.55 11.18
N ARG A 39 -2.96 -18.11 10.29
CA ARG A 39 -2.20 -18.97 9.34
C ARG A 39 -0.87 -19.44 9.89
N ILE A 40 -0.28 -18.75 10.87
CA ILE A 40 0.98 -19.16 11.51
C ILE A 40 0.84 -20.59 12.07
N GLY A 41 1.77 -21.45 11.67
CA GLY A 41 1.78 -22.87 12.10
C GLY A 41 0.80 -23.77 11.34
N LYS A 42 0.06 -23.23 10.37
CA LYS A 42 -0.68 -24.01 9.37
C LYS A 42 0.15 -24.05 8.09
N ASP A 43 -0.02 -25.11 7.29
CA ASP A 43 0.59 -25.25 5.97
C ASP A 43 -0.13 -24.33 4.95
N GLN A 44 -0.16 -23.03 5.27
CA GLN A 44 -0.82 -21.97 4.51
C GLN A 44 0.14 -20.80 4.34
N ASP A 45 0.20 -20.25 3.13
CA ASP A 45 1.02 -19.09 2.84
C ASP A 45 0.58 -17.87 3.66
N VAL A 46 1.55 -17.22 4.29
CA VAL A 46 1.38 -15.94 5.00
C VAL A 46 1.26 -14.82 3.96
N ILE A 47 0.33 -13.89 4.18
CA ILE A 47 0.21 -12.68 3.38
C ILE A 47 1.41 -11.78 3.67
N ALA A 48 2.18 -11.45 2.64
CA ALA A 48 3.34 -10.57 2.76
C ALA A 48 3.17 -9.30 1.95
N SER A 49 4.04 -8.33 2.22
CA SER A 49 4.13 -7.05 1.49
C SER A 49 4.38 -7.24 -0.03
N LEU A 50 4.81 -8.44 -0.42
CA LEU A 50 5.08 -8.83 -1.81
C LEU A 50 3.87 -9.46 -2.54
N ASP A 51 2.69 -9.53 -1.93
CA ASP A 51 1.45 -9.87 -2.65
C ASP A 51 1.02 -8.71 -3.56
N TYR A 52 1.06 -8.92 -4.87
CA TYR A 52 0.70 -7.92 -5.87
C TYR A 52 -0.78 -7.48 -5.81
N ARG A 53 -1.64 -8.25 -5.13
CA ARG A 53 -3.07 -7.95 -4.97
C ARG A 53 -3.35 -7.03 -3.79
N ARG A 54 -2.35 -6.76 -2.95
CA ARG A 54 -2.50 -6.05 -1.69
C ARG A 54 -1.54 -4.87 -1.58
N ALA A 55 -1.84 -3.96 -0.66
CA ALA A 55 -0.88 -2.94 -0.28
C ALA A 55 0.36 -3.62 0.35
N PRO A 56 1.57 -3.08 0.15
CA PRO A 56 1.87 -1.84 -0.58
C PRO A 56 1.99 -1.99 -2.11
N LEU A 57 2.18 -3.21 -2.65
CA LEU A 57 2.47 -3.40 -4.06
C LEU A 57 1.36 -2.93 -5.00
N LEU A 58 0.09 -3.14 -4.62
CA LEU A 58 -1.07 -2.68 -5.37
C LEU A 58 -1.01 -1.16 -5.63
N LEU A 59 -0.63 -0.39 -4.60
CA LEU A 59 -0.55 1.07 -4.64
C LEU A 59 0.54 1.56 -5.61
N THR A 60 1.63 0.80 -5.75
CA THR A 60 2.72 1.13 -6.69
C THR A 60 2.33 1.07 -8.17
N ARG A 61 1.15 0.50 -8.49
CA ARG A 61 0.66 0.30 -9.88
C ARG A 61 -0.38 1.33 -10.31
N MET A 62 -0.86 2.17 -9.40
CA MET A 62 -1.93 3.15 -9.68
C MET A 62 -1.43 4.33 -10.52
N CYS A 63 -0.32 4.96 -10.12
CA CYS A 63 0.32 6.04 -10.88
C CYS A 63 1.79 6.24 -10.47
N LYS A 64 2.57 6.99 -11.27
CA LYS A 64 3.99 7.29 -11.00
C LYS A 64 4.20 7.98 -9.64
N HIS A 65 3.29 8.87 -9.24
CA HIS A 65 3.39 9.61 -7.99
C HIS A 65 3.20 8.71 -6.77
N TRP A 66 2.17 7.86 -6.77
CA TRP A 66 1.95 6.89 -5.69
C TRP A 66 3.10 5.89 -5.59
N ARG A 67 3.62 5.42 -6.73
CA ARG A 67 4.82 4.58 -6.76
C ARG A 67 6.01 5.25 -6.07
N ALA A 68 6.24 6.53 -6.33
CA ALA A 68 7.33 7.27 -5.70
C ALA A 68 7.15 7.35 -4.17
N ILE A 69 5.95 7.68 -3.70
CA ILE A 69 5.62 7.76 -2.27
C ILE A 69 5.81 6.39 -1.61
N VAL A 70 5.23 5.32 -2.15
CA VAL A 70 5.28 3.99 -1.53
C VAL A 70 6.71 3.42 -1.52
N LEU A 71 7.51 3.68 -2.56
CA LEU A 71 8.91 3.22 -2.59
C LEU A 71 9.83 4.05 -1.68
N SER A 72 9.50 5.30 -1.37
CA SER A 72 10.31 6.15 -0.49
C SER A 72 10.12 5.88 1.00
N HIS A 73 9.16 5.04 1.38
CA HIS A 73 8.80 4.77 2.77
C HIS A 73 9.13 3.31 3.14
N PRO A 74 10.24 3.06 3.85
CA PRO A 74 10.69 1.71 4.20
C PRO A 74 9.69 0.91 5.04
N ARG A 75 8.84 1.60 5.81
CA ARG A 75 7.84 0.97 6.69
C ARG A 75 6.89 0.04 5.94
N TYR A 76 6.55 0.35 4.69
CA TYR A 76 5.68 -0.50 3.86
C TYR A 76 6.29 -1.86 3.54
N TRP A 77 7.62 -1.98 3.61
CA TRP A 77 8.38 -3.15 3.18
C TRP A 77 8.96 -3.93 4.35
N SER A 78 8.51 -3.67 5.58
CA SER A 78 9.07 -4.31 6.78
C SER A 78 8.62 -5.76 7.01
N THR A 79 7.65 -6.26 6.22
CA THR A 79 7.10 -7.61 6.37
C THR A 79 7.54 -8.50 5.22
N ILE A 80 8.30 -9.57 5.52
CA ILE A 80 8.80 -10.54 4.56
C ILE A 80 8.27 -11.93 4.97
N SER A 81 7.60 -12.65 4.05
CA SER A 81 7.37 -14.08 4.21
C SER A 81 8.51 -14.86 3.56
N VAL A 82 9.00 -15.89 4.26
CA VAL A 82 10.00 -16.80 3.74
C VAL A 82 9.38 -18.19 3.77
N ASN A 83 9.08 -18.73 2.59
CA ASN A 83 8.66 -20.12 2.46
C ASN A 83 9.91 -20.99 2.59
N THR A 84 10.09 -21.63 3.74
CA THR A 84 11.15 -22.62 3.94
C THR A 84 10.72 -23.95 3.32
N PRO A 85 11.62 -24.66 2.60
CA PRO A 85 11.34 -25.97 2.01
C PRO A 85 11.09 -27.05 3.07
#